data_AF-A0A963Q9D3-F1
#
_entry.id   AF-A0A963Q9D3-F1
#
_cell.length_a   1.000
_cell.length_b   1.000
_cell.length_c   1.000
_cell.angle_alpha   90.00
_cell.angle_beta   90.00
_cell.angle_gamma   90.00
#
_symmetry.space_group_name_H-M   'P 1'
#
loop_
_entity.id
_entity.type
_entity.pdbx_description
1 polymer ?
#
loop_
_entity_poly.entity_id
_entity_poly.type
_entity_poly.pdbx_seq_one_letter_code
_entity_poly.pdbx_strand_id
1 'polypeptide(L)'
;MTAAVALNRFGLGARPGEIAAVRPDPRGWLHAQLRPETALPAPMAALPSTVDDLGAFRKWTAELARSARARGMDPAMMRSAPDDRRRAMDAGAMAGPADAAAAVSMRAPGSDMSRAGADGLSVEGSFKQVFGPRHARALKARFDVAVATERPFFERLVHFWSNHFVVSGAKPGA
;
A
#
# COMPACT_ATOMS: atom_id res chain seq x y z
N MET A 1 -8.16 -23.80 -29.31
CA MET A 1 -8.48 -22.87 -28.19
C MET A 1 -9.93 -22.50 -28.31
N THR A 2 -10.72 -22.55 -27.24
CA THR A 2 -12.15 -22.19 -27.25
C THR A 2 -12.34 -20.73 -26.80
N ALA A 3 -13.49 -20.13 -27.14
CA ALA A 3 -13.85 -18.80 -26.64
C ALA A 3 -13.89 -18.74 -25.10
N ALA A 4 -14.40 -19.79 -24.46
CA ALA A 4 -14.41 -19.89 -23.00
C ALA A 4 -13.00 -19.89 -22.39
N VAL A 5 -12.03 -20.58 -23.03
CA VAL A 5 -10.63 -20.53 -22.60
C VAL A 5 -10.05 -19.13 -22.80
N ALA A 6 -10.26 -18.51 -23.97
CA ALA A 6 -9.78 -17.16 -24.26
C ALA A 6 -10.25 -16.14 -23.21
N LEU A 7 -11.55 -16.10 -22.93
CA LEU A 7 -12.17 -15.11 -22.06
C LEU A 7 -11.84 -15.31 -20.57
N ASN A 8 -11.75 -16.56 -20.09
CA ASN A 8 -11.54 -16.82 -18.66
C ASN A 8 -10.06 -17.00 -18.28
N ARG A 9 -9.26 -17.63 -19.16
CA ARG A 9 -7.83 -17.88 -18.85
C ARG A 9 -6.96 -16.68 -19.18
N PHE A 10 -7.29 -15.94 -20.25
CA PHE A 10 -6.54 -14.76 -20.65
C PHE A 10 -7.27 -13.46 -20.31
N GLY A 11 -8.59 -13.39 -20.51
CA GLY A 11 -9.39 -12.23 -20.14
C GLY A 11 -9.71 -12.14 -18.64
N LEU A 12 -10.72 -11.32 -18.33
CA LEU A 12 -11.24 -11.06 -16.98
C LEU A 12 -12.56 -11.81 -16.71
N GLY A 13 -12.89 -12.80 -17.56
CA GLY A 13 -14.18 -13.48 -17.57
C GLY A 13 -15.05 -13.02 -18.75
N ALA A 14 -16.04 -13.85 -19.09
CA ALA A 14 -16.94 -13.57 -20.20
C ALA A 14 -18.13 -12.72 -19.79
N ARG A 15 -18.40 -11.65 -20.53
CA ARG A 15 -19.65 -10.88 -20.45
C ARG A 15 -20.80 -11.60 -21.16
N PRO A 16 -22.08 -11.26 -20.85
CA PRO A 16 -23.21 -11.77 -21.62
C PRO A 16 -23.03 -11.57 -23.13
N GLY A 17 -23.21 -12.63 -23.91
CA GLY A 17 -23.05 -12.62 -25.37
C GLY A 17 -21.60 -12.72 -25.88
N GLU A 18 -20.59 -12.46 -25.04
CA GLU A 18 -19.19 -12.36 -25.48
C GLU A 18 -18.62 -13.71 -25.94
N ILE A 19 -19.05 -14.82 -25.32
CA ILE A 19 -18.68 -16.17 -25.77
C ILE A 19 -19.12 -16.41 -27.22
N ALA A 20 -20.33 -15.97 -27.59
CA ALA A 20 -20.84 -16.12 -28.94
C ALA A 20 -20.05 -15.24 -29.92
N ALA A 21 -19.72 -14.01 -29.53
CA ALA A 21 -18.94 -13.09 -30.34
C ALA A 21 -17.50 -13.57 -30.60
N VAL A 22 -16.85 -14.19 -29.61
CA VAL A 22 -15.46 -14.66 -29.70
C VAL A 22 -15.35 -16.05 -30.33
N ARG A 23 -16.44 -16.83 -30.35
CA ARG A 23 -16.47 -18.21 -30.88
C ARG A 23 -15.87 -18.38 -32.28
N PRO A 24 -16.11 -17.48 -33.26
CA PRO A 24 -15.61 -17.68 -34.62
C PRO A 24 -14.08 -17.66 -34.71
N ASP A 25 -13.42 -16.83 -33.91
CA ASP A 25 -11.95 -16.74 -33.88
C ASP A 25 -11.39 -16.33 -32.50
N PRO A 26 -11.27 -17.30 -31.56
CA PRO A 26 -10.73 -17.01 -30.23
C PRO A 26 -9.26 -16.60 -30.24
N ARG A 27 -8.46 -17.11 -31.20
CA ARG A 27 -7.03 -16.80 -31.29
C ARG A 27 -6.84 -15.38 -31.83
N GLY A 28 -7.52 -15.02 -32.91
CA GLY A 28 -7.49 -13.67 -33.44
C GLY A 28 -8.01 -12.64 -32.45
N TRP A 29 -9.07 -12.96 -31.69
CA TRP A 29 -9.51 -12.13 -30.57
C TRP A 29 -8.37 -11.87 -29.58
N LEU A 30 -7.62 -12.90 -29.17
CA LEU A 30 -6.51 -12.75 -28.23
C LEU A 30 -5.35 -11.91 -28.80
N HIS A 31 -5.00 -12.10 -30.07
CA HIS A 31 -3.97 -11.29 -30.72
C HIS A 31 -4.36 -9.81 -30.80
N ALA A 32 -5.64 -9.52 -31.08
CA ALA A 32 -6.14 -8.14 -31.15
C ALA A 32 -6.05 -7.38 -29.82
N GLN A 33 -5.93 -8.11 -28.70
CA GLN A 33 -5.78 -7.55 -27.35
C GLN A 33 -4.37 -6.99 -27.08
N LEU A 34 -3.35 -7.28 -27.90
CA LEU A 34 -1.96 -6.88 -27.66
C LEU A 34 -1.54 -5.55 -28.33
N ARG A 35 -2.50 -4.79 -28.87
CA ARG A 35 -2.20 -3.50 -29.51
C ARG A 35 -1.71 -2.45 -28.48
N PRO A 36 -0.74 -1.58 -28.78
CA PRO A 36 -0.35 -0.54 -27.83
C PRO A 36 -1.55 0.35 -27.47
N GLU A 37 -1.71 0.64 -26.18
CA GLU A 37 -2.61 1.71 -25.74
C GLU A 37 -1.89 3.05 -25.90
N THR A 38 -2.50 3.98 -26.63
CA THR A 38 -1.89 5.28 -26.95
C THR A 38 -2.28 6.40 -25.97
N ALA A 39 -3.29 6.16 -25.14
CA ALA A 39 -3.80 7.12 -24.17
C ALA A 39 -4.28 6.41 -22.90
N LEU A 40 -4.04 7.00 -21.73
CA LEU A 40 -4.53 6.46 -20.47
C LEU A 40 -6.07 6.51 -20.41
N PRO A 41 -6.74 5.47 -19.90
CA PRO A 41 -8.18 5.52 -19.63
C PRO A 41 -8.53 6.69 -18.72
N ALA A 42 -9.69 7.34 -18.96
CA ALA A 42 -10.08 8.53 -18.20
C ALA A 42 -10.05 8.38 -16.67
N PRO A 43 -10.48 7.24 -16.07
CA PRO A 43 -10.34 7.03 -14.63
C PRO A 43 -8.88 7.00 -14.16
N MET A 44 -7.96 6.45 -14.96
CA MET A 44 -6.52 6.43 -14.67
C MET A 44 -5.89 7.81 -14.84
N ALA A 45 -6.26 8.53 -15.91
CA ALA A 45 -5.74 9.87 -16.19
C ALA A 45 -6.15 10.90 -15.13
N ALA A 46 -7.26 10.67 -14.42
CA ALA A 46 -7.73 11.52 -13.33
C ALA A 46 -7.00 11.29 -11.99
N LEU A 47 -6.14 10.28 -11.89
CA LEU A 47 -5.38 10.01 -10.66
C LEU A 47 -4.23 11.01 -10.49
N PRO A 48 -3.81 11.29 -9.24
CA PRO A 48 -2.60 12.05 -8.98
C PRO A 48 -1.40 11.44 -9.69
N SER A 49 -0.46 12.28 -10.12
CA SER A 49 0.77 11.80 -10.73
C SER A 49 1.69 11.18 -9.66
N THR A 50 2.67 10.37 -10.11
CA THR A 50 3.73 9.85 -9.23
C THR A 50 4.48 10.97 -8.50
N VAL A 51 4.63 12.14 -9.14
CA VAL A 51 5.28 13.31 -8.54
C VAL A 51 4.45 13.86 -7.39
N ASP A 52 3.13 13.92 -7.54
CA ASP A 52 2.22 14.38 -6.48
C ASP A 52 2.23 13.43 -5.28
N ASP A 53 2.19 12.12 -5.53
CA ASP A 53 2.22 11.10 -4.48
C ASP A 53 3.56 11.10 -3.73
N LEU A 54 4.68 11.23 -4.44
CA LEU A 54 6.00 11.38 -3.82
C LEU A 54 6.07 12.68 -3.00
N GLY A 55 5.52 13.77 -3.50
CA GLY A 55 5.41 15.03 -2.78
C GLY A 55 4.60 14.90 -1.49
N ALA A 56 3.46 14.21 -1.54
CA ALA A 56 2.62 13.92 -0.37
C ALA A 56 3.38 13.06 0.66
N PHE A 57 4.11 12.04 0.21
CA PHE A 57 4.93 11.20 1.07
C PHE A 57 6.07 11.98 1.76
N ARG A 58 6.76 12.85 1.02
CA ARG A 58 7.82 13.70 1.60
C ARG A 58 7.27 14.68 2.63
N LYS A 59 6.08 15.27 2.40
CA LYS A 59 5.41 16.15 3.37
C LYS A 59 5.05 15.40 4.65
N TRP A 60 4.39 14.24 4.51
CA TRP A 60 4.01 13.39 5.65
C TRP A 60 5.22 12.94 6.48
N THR A 61 6.30 12.48 5.84
CA THR A 61 7.52 12.06 6.55
C THR A 61 8.23 13.22 7.27
N ALA A 62 8.17 14.45 6.73
CA ALA A 62 8.70 15.64 7.37
C ALA A 62 7.85 16.08 8.57
N GLU A 63 6.52 15.99 8.46
CA GLU A 63 5.58 16.23 9.56
C GLU A 63 5.82 15.25 10.70
N LEU A 64 5.94 13.96 10.39
CA LEU A 64 6.23 12.93 11.37
C LEU A 64 7.53 13.22 12.15
N ALA A 65 8.59 13.63 11.44
CA ALA A 65 9.87 13.97 12.07
C ALA A 65 9.78 15.23 12.95
N ARG A 66 9.02 16.25 12.55
CA ARG A 66 8.78 17.43 13.40
C ARG A 66 8.01 17.05 14.67
N SER A 67 6.95 16.25 14.53
CA SER A 67 6.13 15.79 15.66
C SER A 67 6.89 14.85 16.61
N ALA A 68 7.86 14.08 16.13
CA ALA A 68 8.74 13.28 16.97
C ALA A 68 9.65 14.17 17.81
N ARG A 69 10.35 15.12 17.17
CA ARG A 69 11.27 16.06 17.85
C ARG A 69 10.56 16.93 18.88
N ALA A 70 9.36 17.42 18.57
CA ALA A 70 8.56 18.20 19.51
C ALA A 70 8.18 17.41 20.78
N ARG A 71 8.14 16.07 20.69
CA ARG A 71 7.90 15.15 21.81
C ARG A 71 9.19 14.60 22.43
N GLY A 72 10.35 15.14 22.05
CA GLY A 72 11.66 14.65 22.53
C GLY A 72 12.03 13.25 22.03
N MET A 73 11.37 12.74 20.98
CA MET A 73 11.64 11.42 20.40
C MET A 73 12.52 11.53 19.14
N ASP A 74 13.36 10.51 18.91
CA ASP A 74 14.12 10.38 17.65
C ASP A 74 13.18 10.01 16.48
N PRO A 75 13.13 10.82 15.40
CA PRO A 75 12.40 10.49 14.17
C PRO A 75 12.74 9.13 13.56
N ALA A 76 13.96 8.62 13.74
CA ALA A 76 14.38 7.32 13.23
C ALA A 76 13.60 6.18 13.88
N MET A 77 13.34 6.25 15.20
CA MET A 77 12.54 5.27 15.93
C MET A 77 11.09 5.18 15.42
N MET A 78 10.52 6.28 14.92
CA MET A 78 9.16 6.28 14.36
C MET A 78 9.04 5.61 12.99
N ARG A 79 10.14 5.45 12.26
CA ARG A 79 10.16 4.82 10.93
C ARG A 79 10.36 3.30 11.00
N SER A 80 10.84 2.79 12.13
CA SER A 80 11.16 1.38 12.31
C SER A 80 9.91 0.52 12.55
N ALA A 81 9.97 -0.75 12.14
CA ALA A 81 8.88 -1.68 12.38
C ALA A 81 8.60 -1.80 13.89
N PRO A 82 7.37 -2.17 14.31
CA PRO A 82 7.05 -2.37 15.72
C PRO A 82 8.03 -3.29 16.44
N ASP A 83 8.50 -4.33 15.76
CA ASP A 83 9.48 -5.30 16.31
C ASP A 83 10.89 -4.70 16.46
N ASP A 84 11.34 -3.91 15.48
CA ASP A 84 12.62 -3.19 15.56
C ASP A 84 12.61 -2.17 16.70
N ARG A 85 11.49 -1.46 16.87
CA ARG A 85 11.29 -0.52 17.98
C ARG A 85 11.39 -1.22 19.32
N ARG A 86 10.75 -2.39 19.45
CA ARG A 86 10.75 -3.19 20.68
C ARG A 86 12.16 -3.66 21.02
N ARG A 87 12.90 -4.19 20.03
CA ARG A 87 14.31 -4.58 20.19
C ARG A 87 15.21 -3.40 20.58
N ALA A 88 15.01 -2.23 19.98
CA ALA A 88 15.80 -1.04 20.30
C ALA A 88 15.53 -0.52 21.73
N MET A 89 14.27 -0.56 22.19
CA MET A 89 13.90 -0.21 23.57
C MET A 89 14.46 -1.23 24.58
N ASP A 90 14.39 -2.52 24.29
CA ASP A 90 14.94 -3.58 25.14
C ASP A 90 16.48 -3.49 25.22
N ALA A 91 17.15 -3.17 24.11
CA ALA A 91 18.61 -2.97 24.08
C ALA A 91 19.05 -1.70 24.84
N GLY A 92 18.26 -0.61 24.79
CA GLY A 92 18.52 0.62 25.53
C GLY A 92 18.33 0.48 27.04
N ALA A 93 17.41 -0.39 27.48
CA ALA A 93 17.18 -0.67 28.91
C ALA A 93 18.31 -1.50 29.56
N MET A 94 19.11 -2.23 28.78
CA MET A 94 20.27 -3.00 29.26
C MET A 94 21.57 -2.19 29.32
N ALA A 95 21.56 -0.93 28.88
CA ALA A 95 22.75 -0.10 28.71
C ALA A 95 22.91 1.05 29.74
N GLY A 96 22.41 0.90 30.97
CA GLY A 96 22.78 1.82 32.06
C GLY A 96 22.34 1.41 33.47
N PRO A 97 23.05 1.88 34.51
CA PRO A 97 24.45 1.63 34.79
C PRO A 97 24.63 0.33 35.60
N ALA A 98 25.77 -0.34 35.42
CA ALA A 98 26.26 -1.33 36.36
C ALA A 98 26.74 -0.60 37.62
N ASP A 99 25.92 -0.61 38.67
CA ASP A 99 26.26 -0.64 40.10
C ASP A 99 25.22 0.11 40.95
N ALA A 100 24.33 -0.66 41.58
CA ALA A 100 23.90 -0.52 42.98
C ALA A 100 22.77 -1.50 43.26
N ALA A 101 23.08 -2.51 44.08
CA ALA A 101 22.10 -3.43 44.65
C ALA A 101 21.25 -2.76 45.75
N ALA A 102 20.10 -3.39 46.01
CA ALA A 102 19.20 -3.29 47.16
C ALA A 102 18.01 -2.32 47.10
N ALA A 103 16.81 -2.86 46.82
CA ALA A 103 15.66 -2.81 47.74
C ALA A 103 14.48 -3.66 47.20
N VAL A 104 13.85 -4.38 48.11
CA VAL A 104 12.74 -5.33 47.93
C VAL A 104 11.38 -4.64 47.79
N SER A 105 10.52 -5.20 46.92
CA SER A 105 9.04 -5.25 46.92
C SER A 105 8.21 -3.96 47.01
N MET A 106 7.41 -3.69 45.97
CA MET A 106 5.95 -3.45 46.08
C MET A 106 5.24 -3.78 44.75
N ARG A 107 4.05 -4.37 44.85
CA ARG A 107 3.16 -4.77 43.75
C ARG A 107 2.11 -3.67 43.45
N ALA A 108 1.85 -3.49 42.15
CA ALA A 108 0.67 -2.86 41.49
C ALA A 108 0.54 -1.31 41.57
N PRO A 109 -0.17 -0.62 40.64
CA PRO A 109 -1.19 -1.11 39.70
C PRO A 109 -0.99 -0.69 38.22
N GLY A 110 -1.83 -1.25 37.34
CA GLY A 110 -1.81 -1.01 35.90
C GLY A 110 -1.84 0.47 35.54
N SER A 111 -0.94 0.88 34.64
CA SER A 111 -0.92 2.23 34.11
C SER A 111 -1.97 2.37 33.01
N ASP A 112 -3.05 2.98 33.44
CA ASP A 112 -4.18 3.56 32.73
C ASP A 112 -3.81 4.11 31.34
N MET A 113 -4.27 3.40 30.31
CA MET A 113 -4.31 3.86 28.92
C MET A 113 -5.49 4.82 28.79
N SER A 114 -5.36 6.08 29.18
CA SER A 114 -6.32 7.09 28.72
C SER A 114 -5.89 8.57 28.87
N ARG A 115 -5.82 9.22 27.69
CA ARG A 115 -6.17 10.62 27.34
C ARG A 115 -5.12 11.73 27.51
N ALA A 116 -4.60 12.17 26.35
CA ALA A 116 -4.46 13.58 25.98
C ALA A 116 -4.45 13.73 24.42
N GLY A 117 -5.41 14.49 23.85
CA GLY A 117 -5.48 14.84 22.42
C GLY A 117 -4.58 16.04 22.07
N ALA A 118 -4.21 16.37 20.83
CA ALA A 118 -4.54 15.94 19.47
C ALA A 118 -3.21 15.91 18.66
N ASP A 119 -2.86 15.03 17.72
CA ASP A 119 -3.51 14.00 16.92
C ASP A 119 -2.85 12.63 17.17
N GLY A 120 -3.31 11.93 18.20
CA GLY A 120 -2.67 10.73 18.79
C GLY A 120 -2.73 9.44 17.97
N LEU A 121 -2.63 9.51 16.64
CA LEU A 121 -2.57 8.32 15.79
C LEU A 121 -1.19 7.69 15.82
N SER A 122 -1.14 6.35 15.76
CA SER A 122 0.10 5.64 15.45
C SER A 122 0.63 6.06 14.07
N VAL A 123 1.91 5.79 13.80
CA VAL A 123 2.50 6.05 12.48
C VAL A 123 1.68 5.40 11.38
N GLU A 124 1.25 4.16 11.60
CA GLU A 124 0.35 3.43 10.70
C GLU A 124 -1.03 4.09 10.57
N GLY A 125 -1.62 4.56 11.68
CA GLY A 125 -2.90 5.26 11.68
C GLY A 125 -2.87 6.55 10.87
N SER A 126 -1.83 7.38 11.07
CA SER A 126 -1.65 8.60 10.29
C SER A 126 -1.37 8.31 8.81
N PHE A 127 -0.59 7.27 8.51
CA PHE A 127 -0.37 6.83 7.13
C PHE A 127 -1.69 6.42 6.45
N LYS A 128 -2.49 5.58 7.10
CA LYS A 128 -3.80 5.15 6.60
C LYS A 128 -4.74 6.33 6.39
N GLN A 129 -4.74 7.31 7.29
CA GLN A 129 -5.56 8.51 7.13
C GLN A 129 -5.13 9.34 5.90
N VAL A 130 -3.83 9.52 5.67
CA VAL A 130 -3.29 10.34 4.57
C VAL A 130 -3.36 9.61 3.22
N PHE A 131 -3.01 8.32 3.17
CA PHE A 131 -2.85 7.57 1.92
C PHE A 131 -4.02 6.62 1.62
N GLY A 132 -4.86 6.28 2.60
CA GLY A 132 -6.03 5.45 2.42
C GLY A 132 -6.98 5.98 1.33
N PRO A 133 -7.39 7.27 1.37
CA PRO A 133 -8.24 7.84 0.32
C PRO A 133 -7.59 7.83 -1.06
N ARG A 134 -6.26 8.03 -1.16
CA ARG A 134 -5.51 7.97 -2.43
C ARG A 134 -5.54 6.55 -2.99
N HIS A 135 -5.23 5.57 -2.15
CA HIS A 135 -5.26 4.16 -2.50
C HIS A 135 -6.66 3.71 -2.93
N ALA A 136 -7.71 4.10 -2.19
CA ALA A 136 -9.09 3.77 -2.52
C ALA A 136 -9.52 4.33 -3.88
N ARG A 137 -9.14 5.57 -4.23
CA ARG A 137 -9.39 6.16 -5.55
C ARG A 137 -8.67 5.40 -6.66
N ALA A 138 -7.40 5.06 -6.46
CA ALA A 138 -6.63 4.29 -7.44
C ALA A 138 -7.21 2.88 -7.67
N LEU A 139 -7.64 2.20 -6.59
CA LEU A 139 -8.32 0.90 -6.68
C LEU A 139 -9.64 1.02 -7.45
N LYS A 140 -10.48 2.01 -7.11
CA LYS A 140 -11.75 2.24 -7.82
C LYS A 140 -11.50 2.47 -9.30
N ALA A 141 -10.57 3.34 -9.65
CA ALA A 141 -10.29 3.66 -11.04
C ALA A 141 -9.81 2.42 -11.81
N ARG A 142 -8.98 1.56 -11.22
CA ARG A 142 -8.55 0.29 -11.84
C ARG A 142 -9.73 -0.64 -12.05
N PHE A 143 -10.62 -0.74 -11.07
CA PHE A 143 -11.84 -1.53 -11.17
C PHE A 143 -12.78 -1.02 -12.27
N ASP A 144 -12.99 0.30 -12.35
CA ASP A 144 -13.83 0.93 -13.38
C ASP A 144 -13.29 0.58 -14.79
N VAL A 145 -11.97 0.66 -15.00
CA VAL A 145 -11.33 0.28 -16.27
C VAL A 145 -11.51 -1.22 -16.55
N ALA A 146 -11.22 -2.08 -15.57
CA ALA A 146 -11.34 -3.53 -15.72
C ALA A 146 -12.77 -3.98 -16.08
N VAL A 147 -13.79 -3.33 -15.51
CA VAL A 147 -15.20 -3.65 -15.79
C VAL A 147 -15.66 -3.13 -17.15
N ALA A 148 -15.12 -2.00 -17.62
CA ALA A 148 -15.54 -1.37 -18.88
C ALA A 148 -14.69 -1.76 -20.10
N THR A 149 -13.47 -2.27 -19.91
CA THR A 149 -12.50 -2.51 -21.00
C THR A 149 -13.03 -3.49 -22.04
N GLU A 150 -12.81 -3.21 -23.33
CA GLU A 150 -12.95 -4.21 -24.41
C GLU A 150 -11.65 -5.03 -24.57
N ARG A 151 -10.64 -4.75 -23.74
CA ARG A 151 -9.29 -5.30 -23.82
C ARG A 151 -8.90 -6.05 -22.53
N PRO A 152 -9.69 -7.02 -22.04
CA PRO A 152 -9.46 -7.62 -20.73
C PRO A 152 -8.12 -8.39 -20.61
N PHE A 153 -7.57 -8.93 -21.70
CA PHE A 153 -6.25 -9.57 -21.62
C PHE A 153 -5.13 -8.54 -21.45
N PHE A 154 -5.25 -7.38 -22.10
CA PHE A 154 -4.33 -6.26 -21.91
C PHE A 154 -4.33 -5.79 -20.45
N GLU A 155 -5.52 -5.56 -19.87
CA GLU A 155 -5.64 -5.16 -18.46
C GLU A 155 -5.02 -6.18 -17.50
N ARG A 156 -5.18 -7.47 -17.79
CA ARG A 156 -4.57 -8.54 -16.99
C ARG A 156 -3.04 -8.48 -17.02
N LEU A 157 -2.45 -8.17 -18.18
CA LEU A 157 -1.00 -7.93 -18.28
C LEU A 157 -0.59 -6.68 -17.51
N VAL A 158 -1.35 -5.58 -17.62
CA VAL A 158 -1.10 -4.36 -16.84
C VAL A 158 -1.10 -4.68 -15.34
N HIS A 159 -2.08 -5.43 -14.82
CA HIS A 159 -2.12 -5.84 -13.42
C HIS A 159 -0.93 -6.71 -13.02
N PHE A 160 -0.58 -7.70 -13.84
CA PHE A 160 0.55 -8.59 -13.58
C PHE A 160 1.86 -7.80 -13.45
N TRP A 161 2.17 -6.97 -14.44
CA TRP A 161 3.41 -6.20 -14.47
C TRP A 161 3.42 -5.07 -13.43
N SER A 162 2.27 -4.42 -13.20
CA SER A 162 2.16 -3.39 -12.17
C SER A 162 2.46 -3.94 -10.78
N ASN A 163 2.04 -5.17 -10.47
CA ASN A 163 2.38 -5.84 -9.21
C ASN A 163 3.84 -6.29 -9.18
N HIS A 164 4.33 -6.84 -10.29
CA HIS A 164 5.69 -7.38 -10.39
C HIS A 164 6.78 -6.30 -10.26
N PHE A 165 6.49 -5.08 -10.72
CA PHE A 165 7.43 -3.95 -10.63
C PHE A 165 7.27 -3.11 -9.35
N VAL A 166 6.42 -3.50 -8.40
CA VAL A 166 6.38 -2.83 -7.08
C VAL A 166 7.62 -3.22 -6.28
N VAL A 167 8.43 -2.22 -5.95
CA VAL A 167 9.51 -2.36 -4.98
C VAL A 167 9.13 -1.62 -3.70
N SER A 168 9.41 -2.22 -2.54
CA SER A 168 9.20 -1.52 -1.27
C SER A 168 10.28 -0.46 -1.09
N GLY A 169 9.88 0.81 -0.95
CA GLY A 169 10.79 1.92 -0.64
C GLY A 169 11.33 1.90 0.80
N ALA A 170 10.79 1.05 1.66
CA ALA A 170 11.27 0.81 3.01
C ALA A 170 11.19 -0.69 3.36
N LYS A 171 12.29 -1.26 3.86
CA LYS A 171 12.28 -2.60 4.44
C LYS A 171 11.78 -2.45 5.89
N PRO A 172 10.70 -3.14 6.32
CA PRO A 172 10.52 -3.41 7.75
C PRO A 172 11.79 -4.16 8.19
N GLY A 173 12.45 -3.73 9.25
CA GLY A 173 13.79 -4.21 9.60
C GLY A 173 13.86 -5.73 9.65
N ALA A 174 14.89 -6.24 8.99
CA ALA A 174 15.38 -7.61 9.17
C ALA A 174 16.75 -7.50 9.82
#